data_AF-A0A379VLU1-F1
#
_entry.id   AF-A0A379VLU1-F1
#
_cell.length_a   1.000
_cell.length_b   1.000
_cell.length_c   1.000
_cell.angle_alpha   90.00
_cell.angle_beta   90.00
_cell.angle_gamma   90.00
#
_symmetry.space_group_name_H-M   'P 1'
#
loop_
_entity.id
_entity.type
_entity.pdbx_description
1 polymer ?
#
loop_
_entity_poly.entity_id
_entity_poly.type
_entity_poly.pdbx_seq_one_letter_code
_entity_poly.pdbx_strand_id
1 'polypeptide(L)'
;MSALAEMERELIVERTLAGLAAARAQGRLGGRPRAINKHEQEQISRLLEKGHPRQQLAIILYWRIYLNTDISGQAHKKTNELK
;
A
#
# COMPACT_ATOMS: atom_id res chain seq x y z
N MET A 1 26.00 29.22 -17.58
CA MET A 1 24.85 28.47 -18.13
C MET A 1 24.15 27.66 -17.03
N SER A 2 23.57 28.28 -15.99
CA SER A 2 22.76 27.55 -14.97
C SER A 2 21.34 28.10 -14.79
N ALA A 3 21.15 29.42 -14.93
CA ALA A 3 19.83 30.04 -14.78
C ALA A 3 18.72 29.44 -15.66
N LEU A 4 19.04 29.03 -16.90
CA LEU A 4 18.07 28.34 -17.78
C LEU A 4 17.73 26.93 -17.29
N ALA A 5 18.71 26.19 -16.78
CA ALA A 5 18.49 24.84 -16.25
C ALA A 5 17.67 24.86 -14.95
N GLU A 6 17.87 25.88 -14.11
CA GLU A 6 17.08 26.12 -12.90
C GLU A 6 15.62 26.44 -13.27
N MET A 7 15.39 27.32 -14.25
CA MET A 7 14.06 27.65 -14.75
C MET A 7 13.32 26.42 -15.31
N GLU A 8 13.99 25.58 -16.09
CA GLU A 8 13.39 24.35 -16.62
C GLU A 8 13.02 23.36 -15.50
N ARG A 9 13.86 23.23 -14.48
CA ARG A 9 13.58 22.39 -13.31
C ARG A 9 12.35 22.87 -12.55
N GLU A 10 12.24 24.16 -12.30
CA GLU A 10 11.07 24.75 -11.61
C GLU A 10 9.78 24.47 -12.38
N LEU A 11 9.80 24.63 -13.70
CA LEU A 11 8.66 24.40 -14.57
C LEU A 11 8.23 22.92 -14.59
N ILE A 12 9.19 21.98 -14.51
CA ILE A 12 8.91 20.54 -14.37
C ILE A 12 8.27 20.24 -13.00
N VAL A 13 8.78 20.84 -11.93
CA VAL A 13 8.24 20.65 -10.57
C VAL A 13 6.80 21.14 -10.49
N GLU A 14 6.53 22.35 -10.99
CA GLU A 14 5.20 22.94 -10.99
C GLU A 14 4.18 22.06 -11.72
N ARG A 15 4.51 21.58 -12.92
CA ARG A 15 3.66 20.67 -13.69
C ARG A 15 3.42 19.34 -12.98
N THR A 16 4.46 18.80 -12.32
CA THR A 16 4.36 17.55 -11.57
C THR A 16 3.41 17.70 -10.37
N LEU A 17 3.51 18.81 -9.64
CA LEU A 17 2.63 19.11 -8.52
C LEU A 17 1.19 19.31 -8.97
N ALA A 18 0.96 20.04 -10.06
CA ALA A 18 -0.37 20.22 -10.65
C ALA A 18 -0.99 18.87 -11.05
N GLY A 19 -0.21 17.99 -11.70
CA GLY A 19 -0.68 16.64 -12.06
C GLY A 19 -0.97 15.76 -10.84
N LEU A 20 -0.15 15.82 -9.80
CA LEU A 20 -0.41 15.12 -8.53
C LEU A 20 -1.68 15.62 -7.84
N ALA A 21 -1.92 16.94 -7.85
CA ALA A 21 -3.13 17.54 -7.29
C ALA A 21 -4.38 17.08 -8.04
N ALA A 22 -4.35 17.12 -9.39
CA ALA A 22 -5.45 16.62 -10.22
C ALA A 22 -5.74 15.13 -9.96
N ALA A 23 -4.70 14.29 -9.85
CA ALA A 23 -4.89 12.87 -9.58
C ALA A 23 -5.46 12.61 -8.16
N ARG A 24 -5.07 13.40 -7.16
CA ARG A 24 -5.68 13.34 -5.82
C ARG A 24 -7.15 13.75 -5.85
N ALA A 25 -7.52 14.77 -6.60
CA ALA A 25 -8.91 15.19 -6.78
C ALA A 25 -9.78 14.09 -7.43
N GLN A 26 -9.19 13.27 -8.31
CA GLN A 26 -9.83 12.09 -8.89
C GLN A 26 -9.90 10.87 -7.94
N GLY A 27 -9.39 10.98 -6.71
CA GLY A 27 -9.43 9.93 -5.70
C GLY A 27 -8.20 9.03 -5.63
N ARG A 28 -7.11 9.36 -6.33
CA ARG A 28 -5.84 8.62 -6.20
C ARG A 28 -5.18 8.97 -4.86
N LEU A 29 -5.06 7.99 -3.96
CA LEU A 29 -4.37 8.14 -2.67
C LEU A 29 -2.86 8.42 -2.80
N GLY A 30 -2.18 7.75 -3.74
CA GLY A 30 -0.72 7.81 -3.89
C GLY A 30 0.05 7.08 -2.76
N GLY A 31 1.38 7.12 -2.81
CA GLY A 31 2.26 6.50 -1.81
C GLY A 31 2.33 4.97 -1.89
N ARG A 32 3.00 4.36 -0.89
CA ARG A 32 3.09 2.89 -0.78
C ARG A 32 1.74 2.34 -0.27
N PRO A 33 1.12 1.37 -0.95
CA PRO A 33 -0.10 0.76 -0.47
C PRO A 33 0.13 0.05 0.87
N ARG A 34 -0.88 0.02 1.73
CA ARG A 34 -0.83 -0.75 2.98
C ARG A 34 -0.65 -2.23 2.65
N ALA A 35 0.30 -2.87 3.31
CA ALA A 35 0.53 -4.31 3.12
C ALA A 35 -0.57 -5.17 3.76
N ILE A 36 -1.26 -4.67 4.78
CA ILE A 36 -2.29 -5.40 5.55
C ILE A 36 -3.62 -4.62 5.45
N ASN A 37 -4.70 -5.33 5.16
CA ASN A 37 -6.07 -4.84 5.10
C ASN A 37 -6.72 -4.82 6.50
N LYS A 38 -7.81 -4.07 6.69
CA LYS A 38 -8.47 -3.90 8.00
C LYS A 38 -8.95 -5.22 8.61
N HIS A 39 -9.56 -6.09 7.81
CA HIS A 39 -10.02 -7.41 8.25
C HIS A 39 -8.89 -8.26 8.84
N GLU A 40 -7.71 -8.16 8.23
CA GLU A 40 -6.53 -8.92 8.64
C GLU A 40 -5.96 -8.33 9.94
N GLN A 41 -6.03 -7.01 10.14
CA GLN A 41 -5.69 -6.39 11.42
C GLN A 41 -6.58 -6.90 12.56
N GLU A 42 -7.88 -7.05 12.31
CA GLU A 42 -8.83 -7.61 13.29
C GLU A 42 -8.56 -9.09 13.58
N GLN A 43 -8.20 -9.88 12.56
CA GLN A 43 -7.80 -11.28 12.74
C GLN A 43 -6.51 -11.40 13.55
N ILE A 44 -5.49 -10.59 13.26
CA ILE A 44 -4.23 -10.55 14.01
C ILE A 44 -4.51 -10.19 15.48
N SER A 45 -5.36 -9.18 15.72
CA SER A 45 -5.73 -8.75 17.07
C SER A 45 -6.39 -9.89 17.86
N ARG A 46 -7.33 -10.60 17.24
CA ARG A 46 -7.96 -11.79 17.84
C ARG A 46 -6.98 -12.93 18.12
N LEU A 47 -5.98 -13.15 17.27
CA LEU A 47 -4.97 -14.20 17.48
C LEU A 47 -3.99 -13.83 18.60
N LEU A 48 -3.66 -12.54 18.73
CA LEU A 48 -2.87 -12.03 19.85
C LEU A 48 -3.61 -12.19 21.17
N GLU A 49 -4.91 -11.88 21.21
CA GLU A 49 -5.77 -12.09 22.40
C GLU A 49 -5.85 -13.58 22.80
N LYS A 50 -5.85 -14.48 21.81
CA LYS A 50 -5.79 -15.94 22.03
C LYS A 50 -4.40 -16.43 22.49
N GLY A 51 -3.42 -15.55 22.67
CA GLY A 51 -2.09 -15.90 23.18
C GLY A 51 -1.12 -16.47 22.14
N HIS A 52 -1.34 -16.26 20.83
CA HIS A 52 -0.40 -16.74 19.82
C HIS A 52 0.92 -15.95 19.85
N PRO A 53 2.09 -16.62 19.69
CA PRO A 53 3.37 -15.94 19.71
C PRO A 53 3.54 -15.04 18.48
N ARG A 54 4.09 -13.84 18.70
CA ARG A 54 4.29 -12.83 17.64
C ARG A 54 5.16 -13.33 16.48
N GLN A 55 6.11 -14.22 16.75
CA GLN A 55 6.96 -14.80 15.69
C GLN A 55 6.14 -15.64 14.71
N GLN A 56 5.17 -16.41 15.21
CA GLN A 56 4.31 -17.23 14.36
C GLN A 56 3.42 -16.37 13.47
N LEU A 57 2.85 -15.29 14.01
CA LEU A 57 2.06 -14.33 13.23
C LEU A 57 2.90 -13.62 12.16
N ALA A 58 4.15 -13.25 12.49
CA ALA A 58 5.06 -12.63 11.54
C ALA A 58 5.37 -13.54 10.35
N ILE A 59 5.61 -14.84 10.60
CA ILE A 59 5.84 -15.83 9.55
C ILE A 59 4.61 -15.95 8.65
N ILE A 60 3.41 -16.09 9.23
CA ILE A 60 2.17 -16.22 8.47
C ILE A 60 1.92 -14.97 7.59
N LEU A 61 2.11 -13.78 8.16
CA LEU A 61 1.94 -12.52 7.42
C LEU A 61 2.99 -12.32 6.34
N TYR A 62 4.22 -12.78 6.56
CA TYR A 62 5.28 -12.76 5.57
C TYR A 62 4.84 -13.56 4.35
N TRP A 63 4.50 -14.84 4.50
CA TRP A 63 4.08 -15.68 3.37
C TRP A 63 2.93 -15.08 2.56
N ARG A 64 1.92 -14.51 3.23
CA ARG A 64 0.81 -13.82 2.56
C ARG A 64 1.26 -12.64 1.69
N ILE A 65 2.21 -11.81 2.18
CA ILE A 65 2.75 -10.67 1.41
C ILE A 65 3.41 -11.14 0.11
N TYR A 66 4.04 -12.32 0.12
CA TYR A 66 4.77 -12.85 -1.04
C TYR A 66 3.94 -13.79 -1.92
N LEU A 67 2.94 -14.49 -1.38
CA LEU A 67 2.20 -15.54 -2.09
C LEU A 67 0.72 -15.21 -2.35
N ASN A 68 0.20 -14.05 -1.92
CA ASN A 68 -1.24 -13.69 -1.98
C ASN A 68 -2.16 -14.79 -1.40
N THR A 69 -1.70 -15.52 -0.39
CA THR A 69 -2.44 -16.58 0.30
C THR A 69 -2.98 -16.09 1.64
N ASP A 70 -4.24 -16.40 1.94
CA ASP A 70 -4.83 -16.11 3.24
C ASP A 70 -4.21 -16.94 4.36
N ILE A 71 -4.49 -16.56 5.62
CA ILE A 71 -4.06 -17.25 6.84
C ILE A 71 -4.47 -18.75 6.83
N SER A 72 -5.52 -19.10 6.08
CA SER A 72 -6.03 -20.46 5.86
C SER A 72 -5.34 -21.23 4.71
N GLY A 73 -4.40 -20.61 3.99
CA GLY A 73 -3.72 -21.19 2.83
C GLY A 73 -4.51 -21.11 1.51
N GLN A 74 -5.67 -20.46 1.48
CA GLN A 74 -6.46 -20.31 0.26
C GLN A 74 -5.98 -19.10 -0.56
N ALA A 75 -5.84 -19.27 -1.86
CA ALA A 75 -5.48 -18.20 -2.79
C ALA A 75 -6.69 -17.31 -3.06
N HIS A 76 -6.71 -16.09 -2.54
CA HIS A 76 -7.68 -15.09 -2.96
C HIS A 76 -7.18 -14.41 -4.24
N LYS A 77 -7.93 -14.56 -5.34
CA LYS A 77 -7.79 -13.65 -6.48
C LYS A 77 -8.01 -12.24 -5.93
N LYS A 78 -7.06 -11.32 -6.17
CA LYS A 78 -7.30 -9.88 -5.98
C LYS A 78 -8.35 -9.42 -7.00
N THR A 79 -9.60 -9.80 -6.83
CA THR A 79 -10.73 -9.11 -7.44
C THR A 79 -10.85 -7.78 -6.73
N ASN A 80 -10.09 -6.81 -7.22
CA ASN A 80 -10.44 -5.42 -7.06
C ASN A 80 -11.17 -5.02 -8.34
N GLU A 81 -12.45 -5.40 -8.42
CA GLU A 81 -13.41 -4.65 -9.21
C GLU A 81 -13.53 -3.28 -8.55
N LEU A 82 -12.65 -2.37 -8.95
CA LEU A 82 -12.77 -0.95 -8.70
C LEU A 82 -13.69 -0.40 -9.80
N LYS A 83 -14.98 -0.32 -9.48
CA LYS A 83 -16.06 0.40 -10.20
C LYS A 83 -16.46 -0.13 -11.57
#